data_AF-A0A1E1XLD7-F1
#
_entry.id   AF-A0A1E1XLD7-F1
#
_cell.length_a   1.000
_cell.length_b   1.000
_cell.length_c   1.000
_cell.angle_alpha   90.00
_cell.angle_beta   90.00
_cell.angle_gamma   90.00
#
_symmetry.space_group_name_H-M   'P 1'
#
loop_
_entity.id
_entity.type
_entity.pdbx_description
1 polymer ?
#
loop_
_entity_poly.entity_id
_entity_poly.type
_entity_poly.pdbx_seq_one_letter_code
_entity_poly.pdbx_strand_id
1 'polypeptide(L)'
;LRFTRCRTARWLSSQPPRTVTWNDVSTALRPFYFIVHPDMFWKHPTEKQTNENSLKQLNAYIDALLLKQTARPLNLNFYLRRTNATAVPPQPFKSVQIKLVSQSVHTTVHNVLTSCSLPTDNLDSLNPKPQGAPA
;
A
#
# COMPACT_ATOMS: atom_id res chain seq x y z
N LEU A 1 -51.88 39.22 1.63
CA LEU A 1 -50.79 38.54 0.90
C LEU A 1 -49.50 38.58 1.73
N ARG A 2 -49.19 37.53 2.51
CA ARG A 2 -47.83 37.28 3.03
C ARG A 2 -47.61 35.77 3.05
N PHE A 3 -47.00 35.25 1.98
CA PHE A 3 -46.45 33.90 1.95
C PHE A 3 -45.16 33.91 2.78
N THR A 4 -45.12 33.16 3.88
CA THR A 4 -43.87 32.80 4.55
C THR A 4 -43.61 31.32 4.28
N ARG A 5 -42.75 31.06 3.30
CA ARG A 5 -42.20 29.74 3.02
C ARG A 5 -40.71 29.82 3.31
N CYS A 6 -40.26 29.28 4.45
CA CYS A 6 -38.84 29.08 4.72
C CYS A 6 -38.65 28.01 5.80
N ARG A 7 -38.47 26.76 5.39
CA ARG A 7 -37.61 25.77 6.06
C ARG A 7 -37.04 24.86 4.98
N THR A 8 -35.92 25.28 4.39
CA THR A 8 -35.07 24.37 3.63
C THR A 8 -34.38 23.46 4.64
N ALA A 9 -34.86 22.22 4.75
CA ALA A 9 -34.13 21.16 5.40
C ALA A 9 -32.85 20.92 4.60
N ARG A 10 -31.70 21.34 5.16
CA ARG A 10 -30.39 21.06 4.59
C ARG A 10 -30.09 19.59 4.89
N TRP A 11 -30.36 18.73 3.91
CA TRP A 11 -29.93 17.34 3.93
C TRP A 11 -28.40 17.34 4.02
N LEU A 12 -27.85 17.12 5.22
CA LEU A 12 -26.44 16.78 5.40
C LEU A 12 -26.26 15.40 4.79
N SER A 13 -25.89 15.36 3.50
CA SER A 13 -25.46 14.14 2.84
C SER A 13 -24.13 13.74 3.46
N SER A 14 -24.19 13.06 4.61
CA SER A 14 -23.04 12.42 5.22
C SER A 14 -22.79 11.16 4.39
N GLN A 15 -21.98 11.30 3.34
CA GLN A 15 -21.44 10.14 2.64
C GLN A 15 -20.76 9.25 3.68
N PRO A 16 -21.12 7.96 3.80
CA PRO A 16 -20.48 7.08 4.75
C PRO A 16 -18.97 7.03 4.45
N PRO A 17 -18.11 6.97 5.48
CA PRO A 17 -16.67 6.90 5.28
C PRO A 17 -16.33 5.67 4.42
N ARG A 18 -15.63 5.91 3.31
CA ARG A 18 -15.14 4.86 2.40
C ARG A 18 -14.34 3.81 3.16
N THR A 19 -14.66 2.53 2.96
CA THR A 19 -13.88 1.41 3.49
C THR A 19 -12.74 1.08 2.52
N VAL A 20 -11.53 0.92 3.05
CA VAL A 20 -10.37 0.50 2.25
C VAL A 20 -10.53 -0.98 1.88
N THR A 21 -10.35 -1.30 0.61
CA THR A 21 -10.46 -2.67 0.09
C THR A 21 -9.11 -3.21 -0.41
N TRP A 22 -9.04 -4.52 -0.64
CA TRP A 22 -7.87 -5.15 -1.25
C TRP A 22 -7.55 -4.57 -2.65
N ASN A 23 -8.56 -4.14 -3.40
CA ASN A 23 -8.36 -3.51 -4.71
C ASN A 23 -7.64 -2.17 -4.60
N ASP A 24 -7.94 -1.37 -3.57
CA ASP A 24 -7.24 -0.10 -3.33
C ASP A 24 -5.77 -0.37 -2.99
N VAL A 25 -5.52 -1.37 -2.14
CA VAL A 25 -4.15 -1.74 -1.72
C VAL A 25 -3.34 -2.29 -2.89
N SER A 26 -3.90 -3.21 -3.67
CA SER A 26 -3.21 -3.80 -4.83
C SER A 26 -2.92 -2.75 -5.90
N THR A 27 -3.80 -1.77 -6.10
CA THR A 27 -3.57 -0.63 -7.00
C THR A 27 -2.40 0.22 -6.51
N ALA A 28 -2.35 0.54 -5.21
CA ALA A 28 -1.25 1.30 -4.62
C ALA A 28 0.10 0.55 -4.65
N LEU A 29 0.09 -0.77 -4.49
CA LEU A 29 1.30 -1.61 -4.50
C LEU A 29 1.75 -2.06 -5.90
N ARG A 30 1.03 -1.74 -6.98
CA ARG A 30 1.45 -2.06 -8.35
C ARG A 30 2.92 -1.75 -8.64
N PRO A 31 3.44 -0.52 -8.42
CA PRO A 31 4.85 -0.22 -8.71
C PRO A 31 5.81 -1.12 -7.93
N PHE A 32 5.44 -1.54 -6.72
CA PHE A 32 6.21 -2.48 -5.93
C PHE A 32 6.20 -3.89 -6.54
N TYR A 33 5.03 -4.42 -6.89
CA TYR A 33 4.93 -5.75 -7.48
C TYR A 33 5.75 -5.88 -8.76
N PHE A 34 5.78 -4.85 -9.63
CA PHE A 34 6.57 -4.89 -10.86
C PHE A 34 8.06 -5.13 -10.65
N ILE A 35 8.63 -4.68 -9.52
CA ILE A 35 10.08 -4.79 -9.28
C ILE A 35 10.46 -5.99 -8.39
N VAL A 36 9.52 -6.57 -7.63
CA VAL A 36 9.78 -7.72 -6.75
C VAL A 36 9.16 -9.03 -7.25
N HIS A 37 8.35 -9.02 -8.31
CA HIS A 37 7.62 -10.21 -8.75
C HIS A 37 8.57 -11.39 -8.99
N PRO A 38 8.28 -12.61 -8.46
CA PRO A 38 9.15 -13.78 -8.57
C PRO A 38 9.55 -14.13 -10.02
N ASP A 39 8.68 -13.86 -11.00
CA ASP A 39 8.97 -14.13 -12.42
C ASP A 39 10.17 -13.34 -12.95
N MET A 40 10.47 -12.18 -12.36
CA MET A 40 11.65 -11.41 -12.75
C MET A 40 12.97 -12.05 -12.30
N PHE A 41 12.91 -13.03 -11.40
CA PHE A 41 14.04 -13.69 -10.76
C PHE A 41 14.20 -15.14 -11.22
N TRP A 42 13.73 -15.49 -12.42
CA TRP A 42 13.79 -16.86 -12.92
C TRP A 42 15.21 -17.46 -13.02
N LYS A 43 16.25 -16.63 -13.24
CA LYS A 43 17.67 -17.04 -13.22
C LYS A 43 18.25 -17.16 -11.80
N HIS A 44 17.48 -16.80 -10.78
CA HIS A 44 17.91 -16.53 -9.41
C HIS A 44 16.94 -17.19 -8.42
N PRO A 45 16.99 -18.54 -8.29
CA PRO A 45 15.98 -19.30 -7.56
C PRO A 45 15.90 -18.94 -6.07
N THR A 46 17.03 -18.62 -5.44
CA THR A 46 17.09 -18.21 -4.03
C THR A 46 16.36 -16.87 -3.80
N GLU A 47 16.61 -15.90 -4.66
CA GLU A 47 15.99 -14.58 -4.63
C GLU A 47 14.49 -14.68 -4.96
N LYS A 48 14.14 -15.49 -5.96
CA LYS A 48 12.76 -15.81 -6.33
C LYS A 48 11.99 -16.36 -5.15
N GLN A 49 12.53 -17.39 -4.48
CA GLN A 49 11.89 -18.01 -3.32
C GLN A 49 11.73 -17.02 -2.15
N THR A 50 12.74 -16.18 -1.92
CA THR A 50 12.70 -15.14 -0.89
C THR A 50 11.57 -14.15 -1.16
N ASN A 51 11.45 -13.65 -2.39
CA ASN A 51 10.39 -12.73 -2.76
C ASN A 51 9.01 -13.38 -2.68
N GLU A 52 8.87 -14.63 -3.12
CA GLU A 52 7.59 -15.36 -3.02
C GLU A 52 7.14 -15.51 -1.55
N ASN A 53 8.05 -15.95 -0.67
CA ASN A 53 7.77 -16.10 0.75
C ASN A 53 7.43 -14.77 1.43
N SER A 54 8.19 -13.71 1.12
CA SER A 54 7.95 -12.38 1.67
C SER A 54 6.67 -11.74 1.14
N LEU A 55 6.29 -11.97 -0.13
CA LEU A 55 5.01 -11.53 -0.68
C LEU A 55 3.82 -12.21 0.00
N LYS A 56 3.90 -13.52 0.25
CA LYS A 56 2.85 -14.25 1.00
C LYS A 56 2.66 -13.66 2.39
N GLN A 57 3.75 -13.39 3.11
CA GLN A 57 3.70 -12.79 4.45
C GLN A 57 3.18 -11.35 4.42
N LEU A 58 3.61 -10.52 3.47
CA LEU A 58 3.08 -9.16 3.29
C LEU A 58 1.58 -9.18 3.04
N ASN A 59 1.12 -10.05 2.16
CA ASN A 59 -0.29 -10.14 1.80
C ASN A 59 -1.14 -10.59 2.98
N ALA A 60 -0.70 -11.62 3.72
CA ALA A 60 -1.38 -12.07 4.93
C ALA A 60 -1.43 -10.96 6.01
N TYR A 61 -0.36 -10.17 6.14
CA TYR A 61 -0.32 -9.03 7.05
C TYR A 61 -1.35 -7.97 6.68
N ILE A 62 -1.40 -7.57 5.41
CA ILE A 62 -2.35 -6.58 4.91
C ILE A 62 -3.79 -7.10 5.04
N ASP A 63 -4.03 -8.37 4.73
CA ASP A 63 -5.35 -8.99 4.85
C ASP A 63 -5.85 -8.95 6.31
N ALA A 64 -4.99 -9.30 7.28
CA ALA A 64 -5.30 -9.15 8.69
C ALA A 64 -5.67 -7.71 9.07
N LEU A 65 -4.94 -6.71 8.56
CA LEU A 65 -5.26 -5.30 8.80
C LEU A 65 -6.61 -4.88 8.18
N LEU A 66 -6.93 -5.35 6.98
CA LEU A 66 -8.21 -5.08 6.32
C LEU A 66 -9.38 -5.70 7.08
N LEU A 67 -9.17 -6.90 7.65
CA LEU A 67 -10.11 -7.57 8.55
C LEU A 67 -10.14 -6.95 9.97
N LYS A 68 -9.42 -5.84 10.20
CA LYS A 68 -9.30 -5.16 11.49
C LYS A 68 -8.75 -6.05 12.61
N GLN A 69 -7.97 -7.07 12.25
CA GLN A 69 -7.27 -7.93 13.19
C GLN A 69 -5.92 -7.31 13.57
N THR A 70 -5.43 -7.65 14.76
CA THR A 70 -4.10 -7.23 15.20
C THR A 70 -3.03 -8.02 14.47
N ALA A 71 -2.27 -7.35 13.61
CA ALA A 71 -1.18 -7.99 12.87
C ALA A 71 0.11 -7.99 13.70
N ARG A 72 0.83 -9.11 13.73
CA ARG A 72 2.08 -9.22 14.48
C ARG A 72 3.23 -8.54 13.72
N PRO A 73 4.10 -7.77 14.40
CA PRO A 73 5.27 -7.19 13.77
C PRO A 73 6.14 -8.24 13.07
N LEU A 74 6.62 -7.92 11.88
CA LEU A 74 7.43 -8.85 11.08
C LEU A 74 8.46 -8.11 10.23
N ASN A 75 9.56 -8.80 9.91
CA ASN A 75 10.62 -8.29 9.06
C ASN A 75 10.65 -9.09 7.76
N LEU A 76 10.43 -8.42 6.64
CA LEU A 76 10.49 -9.02 5.30
C LEU A 76 11.80 -8.69 4.63
N ASN A 77 12.30 -9.63 3.83
CA ASN A 77 13.42 -9.38 2.93
C ASN A 77 12.94 -9.46 1.48
N PHE A 78 13.27 -8.46 0.69
CA PHE A 78 12.94 -8.41 -0.73
C PHE A 78 14.18 -8.16 -1.57
N TYR A 79 14.19 -8.76 -2.75
CA TYR A 79 15.08 -8.41 -3.85
C TYR A 79 14.32 -7.58 -4.86
N LEU A 80 14.85 -6.40 -5.16
CA LEU A 80 14.28 -5.43 -6.09
C LEU A 80 15.07 -5.50 -7.39
N ARG A 81 14.38 -5.65 -8.51
CA ARG A 81 14.97 -5.56 -9.84
C ARG A 81 15.49 -4.14 -10.09
N ARG A 82 16.73 -4.02 -10.58
CA ARG A 82 17.24 -2.76 -11.13
C ARG A 82 17.08 -2.74 -12.64
N THR A 83 16.48 -1.68 -13.17
CA THR A 83 16.39 -1.45 -14.63
C THR A 83 17.68 -0.85 -15.17
N ASN A 84 18.43 -0.11 -14.34
CA ASN A 84 19.66 0.58 -14.71
C ASN A 84 20.86 -0.04 -13.97
N ALA A 85 21.57 -0.93 -14.65
CA ALA A 85 22.80 -1.54 -14.13
C ALA A 85 24.00 -0.62 -14.38
N THR A 86 24.04 0.53 -13.70
CA THR A 86 25.21 1.43 -13.71
C THR A 86 26.31 1.00 -12.74
N ALA A 87 26.06 -0.05 -11.92
CA ALA A 87 27.05 -0.60 -11.01
C ALA A 87 28.07 -1.48 -11.77
N VAL A 88 29.34 -1.41 -11.38
CA VAL A 88 30.41 -2.30 -11.86
C VAL A 88 30.89 -3.13 -10.67
N PRO A 89 30.72 -4.47 -10.64
CA PRO A 89 30.00 -5.29 -11.62
C PRO A 89 28.48 -5.02 -11.61
N PRO A 90 27.77 -5.31 -12.72
CA PRO A 90 26.33 -5.12 -12.81
C PRO A 90 25.62 -6.01 -11.79
N GLN A 91 25.09 -5.40 -10.73
CA GLN A 91 24.20 -6.08 -9.80
C GLN A 91 22.77 -6.00 -10.34
N PRO A 92 22.18 -7.11 -10.82
CA PRO A 92 20.86 -7.09 -11.44
C PRO A 92 19.73 -6.76 -10.47
N PHE A 93 20.00 -6.83 -9.16
CA PHE A 93 19.03 -6.54 -8.11
C PHE A 93 19.65 -5.86 -6.88
N LYS A 94 18.79 -5.42 -5.97
CA LYS A 94 19.12 -4.81 -4.68
C LYS A 94 18.32 -5.52 -3.60
N SER A 95 18.95 -5.91 -2.49
CA SER A 95 18.22 -6.40 -1.31
C SER A 95 17.73 -5.24 -0.44
N VAL A 96 16.51 -5.34 0.08
CA VAL A 96 15.88 -4.39 0.99
C VAL A 96 15.16 -5.16 2.09
N GLN A 97 15.42 -4.79 3.34
CA GLN A 97 14.67 -5.29 4.49
C GLN A 97 13.57 -4.29 4.86
N ILE A 98 12.33 -4.76 4.99
CA ILE A 98 11.17 -3.95 5.33
C ILE A 98 10.61 -4.42 6.67
N LYS A 99 10.49 -3.51 7.63
CA LYS A 99 9.90 -3.80 8.94
C LYS A 99 8.44 -3.36 8.96
N LEU A 100 7.52 -4.30 9.16
CA LEU A 100 6.09 -4.02 9.32
C LEU A 100 5.76 -4.05 10.80
N VAL A 101 5.37 -2.90 11.34
CA VAL A 101 4.99 -2.72 12.76
C VAL A 101 3.63 -2.02 12.92
N SER A 102 3.12 -1.43 11.84
CA SER A 102 1.94 -0.56 11.89
C SER A 102 0.64 -1.36 11.83
N GLN A 103 -0.36 -0.93 12.61
CA GLN A 103 -1.73 -1.46 12.54
C GLN A 103 -2.62 -0.70 11.54
N SER A 104 -2.04 0.19 10.72
CA SER A 104 -2.76 0.94 9.68
C SER A 104 -2.35 0.46 8.30
N VAL A 105 -3.33 0.18 7.44
CA VAL A 105 -3.09 -0.23 6.04
C VAL A 105 -2.34 0.88 5.30
N HIS A 106 -2.78 2.14 5.42
CA HIS A 106 -2.12 3.28 4.79
C HIS A 106 -0.64 3.38 5.17
N THR A 107 -0.35 3.34 6.46
CA THR A 107 1.04 3.45 6.97
C THR A 107 1.88 2.25 6.54
N THR A 108 1.29 1.06 6.51
CA THR A 108 1.96 -0.16 6.05
C THR A 108 2.35 -0.05 4.57
N VAL A 109 1.42 0.33 3.70
CA VAL A 109 1.68 0.50 2.26
C VAL A 109 2.69 1.61 2.01
N HIS A 110 2.55 2.74 2.71
CA HIS A 110 3.52 3.84 2.65
C HIS A 110 4.94 3.38 3.02
N ASN A 111 5.08 2.62 4.11
CA ASN A 111 6.38 2.10 4.56
C ASN A 111 7.00 1.13 3.53
N VAL A 112 6.19 0.28 2.89
CA VAL A 112 6.67 -0.64 1.85
C VAL A 112 7.21 0.15 0.65
N LEU A 113 6.46 1.12 0.15
CA LEU A 113 6.84 1.91 -1.03
C LEU A 113 8.08 2.76 -0.75
N THR A 114 8.10 3.47 0.37
CA THR A 114 9.26 4.31 0.76
C THR A 114 10.53 3.50 0.98
N SER A 115 10.44 2.32 1.61
CA SER A 115 11.59 1.41 1.78
C SER A 115 12.17 0.96 0.43
N CYS A 116 11.34 0.89 -0.60
CA CYS A 116 11.74 0.52 -1.96
C CYS A 116 12.10 1.72 -2.84
N SER A 117 12.08 2.95 -2.29
CA SER A 117 12.29 4.20 -3.04
C SER A 117 11.29 4.37 -4.19
N LEU A 118 10.04 3.96 -3.97
CA LEU A 118 8.94 4.05 -4.94
C LEU A 118 8.02 5.24 -4.64
N PRO A 119 7.33 5.78 -5.66
CA PRO A 119 6.40 6.90 -5.49
C PRO A 119 5.21 6.52 -4.61
N THR A 120 4.75 7.47 -3.81
CA THR A 120 3.63 7.32 -2.86
C THR A 120 2.43 8.20 -3.21
N ASP A 121 2.40 8.77 -4.41
CA ASP A 121 1.37 9.73 -4.84
C ASP A 121 -0.05 9.15 -4.87
N ASN A 122 -0.21 7.84 -5.03
CA ASN A 122 -1.51 7.19 -5.20
C ASN A 122 -2.11 6.63 -3.89
N LEU A 123 -1.67 7.12 -2.72
CA LEU A 123 -2.11 6.60 -1.41
C LEU A 123 -3.37 7.29 -0.85
N ASP A 124 -3.88 8.34 -1.50
CA ASP A 124 -5.07 9.07 -1.06
C ASP A 124 -6.28 8.14 -0.87
N SER A 125 -6.40 7.13 -1.71
CA SER A 125 -7.46 6.12 -1.63
C SER A 125 -7.44 5.27 -0.36
N LEU A 126 -6.29 5.20 0.31
CA LEU A 126 -6.08 4.45 1.56
C LEU A 126 -6.25 5.32 2.81
N ASN A 127 -6.40 6.63 2.65
CA ASN A 127 -6.61 7.56 3.75
C ASN A 127 -8.09 7.94 3.85
N PRO A 128 -8.86 7.39 4.81
CA PRO A 128 -10.19 7.90 5.10
C PRO A 128 -10.05 9.22 5.87
N LYS A 129 -9.69 10.31 5.18
CA LYS A 129 -9.82 11.65 5.77
C LYS A 129 -11.32 11.94 5.95
N PRO A 130 -11.78 12.39 7.13
CA PRO A 130 -13.04 13.11 7.19
C PRO A 130 -12.87 14.38 6.35
N GLN A 131 -13.61 14.47 5.24
CA GLN A 131 -13.59 15.66 4.38
C GLN A 131 -14.08 16.85 5.22
N GLY A 132 -13.15 17.70 5.61
CA GLY A 132 -13.40 18.89 6.42
C GLY A 132 -14.30 19.89 5.70
N ALA A 133 -15.19 20.49 6.49
CA ALA A 133 -16.11 21.55 6.09
C ALA A 133 -15.39 22.73 5.42
N PRO A 134 -15.97 23.36 4.37
CA PRO A 134 -15.51 24.65 3.90
C PRO A 134 -15.82 25.74 4.93
N ALA A 135 -14.86 26.66 5.10
CA ALA A 135 -14.95 27.88 5.90
C ALA A 135 -16.07 28.82 5.45
#